data_AF-A0A7W1B951-F1
#
_entry.id   AF-A0A7W1B951-F1
#
_cell.length_a   1.000
_cell.length_b   1.000
_cell.length_c   1.000
_cell.angle_alpha   90.00
_cell.angle_beta   90.00
_cell.angle_gamma   90.00
#
_symmetry.space_group_name_H-M   'P 1'
#
loop_
_entity.id
_entity.type
_entity.pdbx_description
1 polymer ?
#
loop_
_entity_poly.entity_id
_entity_poly.type
_entity_poly.pdbx_seq_one_letter_code
_entity_poly.pdbx_strand_id
1 'polypeptide(L)'
;MARAVFELPGGPFHALVAGHPDAPPLVYLHGFPDHPPTAATFLSELARRHRVIAPWLRGYAPSPLAGPFDLDTLAADVIALIDQLGAPVDLVGHDWGAAITYAVCAASPTRVRRAVTLALPHPLTF
;
A
#
# COMPACT_ATOMS: atom_id res chain seq x y z
N MET A 1 -12.14 9.19 -7.10
CA MET A 1 -11.22 9.08 -5.96
C MET A 1 -10.54 10.42 -5.75
N ALA A 2 -10.31 10.82 -4.50
CA ALA A 2 -9.53 12.02 -4.20
C ALA A 2 -8.04 11.70 -4.24
N ARG A 3 -7.20 12.73 -4.43
CA ARG A 3 -5.75 12.61 -4.23
C ARG A 3 -5.41 13.08 -2.82
N ALA A 4 -4.47 12.40 -2.19
CA ALA A 4 -3.86 12.82 -0.93
C ALA A 4 -2.34 12.70 -1.03
N VAL A 5 -1.65 13.41 -0.15
CA VAL A 5 -0.19 13.30 0.04
C VAL A 5 0.06 12.95 1.50
N PHE A 6 0.94 11.98 1.72
CA PHE A 6 1.40 11.56 3.03
C PHE A 6 2.88 11.92 3.16
N GLU A 7 3.21 12.72 4.15
CA GLU A 7 4.60 13.11 4.44
C GLU A 7 5.25 11.98 5.26
N LEU A 8 6.05 11.14 4.61
CA LEU A 8 6.70 9.99 5.23
C LEU A 8 8.21 10.24 5.37
N PRO A 9 8.95 9.48 6.19
CA PRO A 9 10.41 9.63 6.31
C PRO A 9 11.15 9.53 4.95
N GLY A 10 10.61 8.73 4.02
CA GLY A 10 11.14 8.57 2.67
C GLY A 10 10.81 9.69 1.68
N GLY A 11 10.00 10.68 2.08
CA GLY A 11 9.51 11.78 1.24
C GLY A 11 7.98 11.84 1.11
N PRO A 12 7.44 12.73 0.27
CA PRO A 12 6.00 12.88 0.06
C PRO A 12 5.45 11.76 -0.83
N PHE A 13 4.60 10.89 -0.27
CA PHE A 13 3.94 9.83 -1.03
C PHE A 13 2.55 10.27 -1.46
N HIS A 14 2.33 10.28 -2.77
CA HIS A 14 1.01 10.53 -3.33
C HIS A 14 0.16 9.27 -3.24
N ALA A 15 -1.14 9.42 -3.03
CA ALA A 15 -2.09 8.32 -3.02
C ALA A 15 -3.45 8.70 -3.60
N LEU A 16 -4.14 7.71 -4.15
CA LEU A 16 -5.59 7.79 -4.34
C LEU A 16 -6.29 7.37 -3.04
N VAL A 17 -7.30 8.15 -2.66
CA VAL A 17 -8.12 7.89 -1.48
C VAL A 17 -9.60 7.84 -1.87
N ALA A 18 -10.31 6.86 -1.32
CA ALA A 18 -11.74 6.67 -1.56
C ALA A 18 -12.44 6.00 -0.38
N GLY A 19 -13.77 6.09 -0.36
CA GLY A 19 -14.60 5.51 0.71
C GLY A 19 -14.82 6.47 1.87
N HIS A 20 -15.66 6.05 2.83
CA HIS A 20 -16.02 6.86 3.98
C HIS A 20 -14.81 7.03 4.93
N PRO A 21 -14.51 8.23 5.46
CA PRO A 21 -13.36 8.45 6.36
C PRO A 21 -13.35 7.56 7.61
N ASP A 22 -14.53 7.24 8.13
CA ASP A 22 -14.69 6.39 9.34
C ASP A 22 -14.84 4.89 9.02
N ALA A 23 -14.77 4.48 7.75
CA ALA A 23 -14.76 3.07 7.39
C ALA A 23 -13.39 2.44 7.74
N PRO A 24 -13.32 1.11 7.96
CA PRO A 24 -12.07 0.43 8.24
C PRO A 24 -10.99 0.74 7.18
N PRO A 25 -9.75 1.06 7.58
CA PRO A 25 -8.70 1.42 6.63
C PRO A 25 -8.23 0.20 5.83
N LEU A 26 -8.05 0.39 4.54
CA LEU A 26 -7.45 -0.56 3.62
C LEU A 26 -6.35 0.13 2.83
N VAL A 27 -5.15 -0.46 2.82
CA VAL A 27 -4.04 -0.02 1.96
C VAL A 27 -3.90 -0.99 0.80
N TYR A 28 -3.90 -0.47 -0.43
CA TYR A 28 -3.67 -1.25 -1.64
C TYR A 28 -2.31 -0.88 -2.26
N LEU A 29 -1.45 -1.88 -2.43
CA LEU A 29 -0.13 -1.76 -3.05
C LEU A 29 -0.16 -2.36 -4.45
N HIS A 30 0.13 -1.54 -5.47
CA HIS A 30 0.23 -1.99 -6.85
C HIS A 30 1.56 -2.71 -7.13
N GLY A 31 1.73 -3.24 -8.34
CA GLY A 31 2.97 -3.85 -8.81
C GLY A 31 3.55 -3.17 -10.04
N PHE A 32 4.40 -3.87 -10.79
CA PHE A 32 4.95 -3.42 -12.06
C PHE A 32 4.13 -3.95 -13.26
N PRO A 33 3.90 -3.14 -14.31
CA PRO A 33 4.16 -1.71 -14.46
C PRO A 33 2.93 -0.86 -14.05
N ASP A 34 2.18 -1.31 -13.06
CA ASP A 34 0.94 -0.67 -12.60
C ASP A 34 1.18 0.59 -11.77
N HIS A 35 0.10 1.32 -11.53
CA HIS A 35 0.02 2.42 -10.57
C HIS A 35 -1.45 2.58 -10.12
N PRO A 36 -1.78 3.34 -9.05
CA PRO A 36 -3.14 3.36 -8.50
C PRO A 36 -4.28 3.58 -9.53
N PRO A 37 -4.15 4.46 -10.55
CA PRO A 37 -5.17 4.57 -11.59
C PRO A 37 -5.47 3.30 -12.41
N THR A 38 -4.53 2.37 -12.61
CA THR A 38 -4.79 1.14 -13.40
C THR A 38 -5.75 0.20 -12.67
N ALA A 39 -5.80 0.29 -11.34
CA ALA A 39 -6.71 -0.49 -10.49
C ALA A 39 -8.00 0.28 -10.12
N ALA A 40 -8.32 1.41 -10.75
CA ALA A 40 -9.38 2.32 -10.30
C ALA A 40 -10.75 1.65 -10.09
N THR A 41 -11.15 0.72 -10.96
CA THR A 41 -12.41 -0.04 -10.82
C THR A 41 -12.36 -0.94 -9.58
N PHE A 42 -11.26 -1.67 -9.39
CA PHE A 42 -11.08 -2.55 -8.23
C PHE A 42 -11.07 -1.76 -6.92
N LEU A 43 -10.33 -0.65 -6.88
CA LEU A 43 -10.27 0.24 -5.73
C LEU A 43 -11.65 0.84 -5.40
N SER A 44 -12.47 1.13 -6.41
CA SER A 44 -13.82 1.70 -6.22
C SER A 44 -14.77 0.70 -5.58
N GLU A 45 -14.66 -0.59 -5.94
CA GLU A 45 -15.44 -1.64 -5.29
C GLU A 45 -15.04 -1.83 -3.82
N LEU A 46 -13.74 -1.82 -3.52
CA LEU A 46 -13.25 -1.87 -2.13
C LEU A 46 -13.72 -0.67 -1.30
N ALA A 47 -13.76 0.52 -1.91
CA ALA A 47 -14.16 1.77 -1.27
C ALA A 47 -15.63 1.81 -0.83
N ARG A 48 -16.47 0.88 -1.30
CA ARG A 48 -17.86 0.73 -0.83
C ARG A 48 -17.94 0.31 0.64
N ARG A 49 -16.87 -0.29 1.18
CA ARG A 49 -16.84 -0.85 2.55
C ARG A 49 -15.61 -0.43 3.37
N HIS A 50 -14.60 0.13 2.73
CA HIS A 50 -13.33 0.52 3.37
C HIS A 50 -13.00 1.97 3.05
N ARG A 51 -12.20 2.59 3.93
CA ARG A 51 -11.41 3.75 3.55
C ARG A 51 -10.17 3.23 2.83
N VAL A 52 -10.16 3.35 1.51
CA VAL A 52 -9.08 2.84 0.64
C VAL A 52 -8.01 3.90 0.48
N ILE A 53 -6.75 3.52 0.68
CA ILE A 53 -5.55 4.31 0.42
C ILE A 53 -4.68 3.50 -0.56
N ALA A 54 -4.45 4.03 -1.75
CA ALA A 54 -3.61 3.41 -2.76
C ALA A 54 -2.45 4.34 -3.12
N PRO A 55 -1.28 4.21 -2.47
CA PRO A 55 -0.11 5.03 -2.78
C PRO A 55 0.48 4.68 -4.14
N TRP A 56 1.06 5.67 -4.81
CA TRP A 56 2.11 5.37 -5.78
C TRP A 56 3.34 4.93 -4.98
N LEU A 57 3.83 3.72 -5.26
CA LEU A 57 5.00 3.18 -4.56
C LEU A 57 6.26 4.01 -4.85
N ARG A 58 7.28 3.88 -4.00
CA ARG A 58 8.61 4.43 -4.27
C ARG A 58 9.09 3.95 -5.64
N GLY A 59 9.66 4.85 -6.42
CA GLY A 59 10.05 4.60 -7.82
C GLY A 59 8.94 4.90 -8.83
N TYR A 60 7.71 5.20 -8.39
CA TYR A 60 6.59 5.56 -9.27
C TYR A 60 6.17 7.02 -9.05
N ALA A 61 6.21 7.82 -10.11
CA ALA A 61 5.74 9.21 -10.05
C ALA A 61 4.22 9.24 -9.75
N PRO A 62 3.74 10.14 -8.87
CA PRO A 62 4.44 11.32 -8.36
C PRO A 62 5.16 11.13 -7.01
N SER A 63 5.22 9.91 -6.47
CA SER A 63 5.98 9.61 -5.24
C SER A 63 7.51 9.64 -5.49
N PRO A 64 8.34 9.56 -4.43
CA PRO A 64 9.79 9.66 -4.57
C PRO A 64 10.34 8.65 -5.58
N LEU A 65 11.14 9.12 -6.53
CA LEU A 65 11.74 8.30 -7.59
C LEU A 65 13.12 7.75 -7.22
N ALA A 66 13.73 8.28 -6.16
CA ALA A 66 15.03 7.85 -5.69
C ALA A 66 14.91 6.62 -4.78
N GLY A 67 15.86 5.70 -4.94
CA GLY A 67 16.02 4.55 -4.07
C GLY A 67 16.57 4.89 -2.68
N PRO A 68 16.94 3.88 -1.89
CA PRO A 68 17.05 2.46 -2.29
C PRO A 68 15.69 1.76 -2.47
N PHE A 69 15.68 0.60 -3.15
CA PHE A 69 14.48 -0.16 -3.51
C PHE A 69 14.47 -1.58 -2.93
N ASP A 70 15.29 -1.84 -1.90
CA ASP A 70 15.21 -3.09 -1.16
C ASP A 70 13.85 -3.21 -0.43
N LEU A 71 13.43 -4.44 -0.17
CA LEU A 71 12.13 -4.73 0.45
C LEU A 71 11.99 -4.11 1.83
N ASP A 72 13.07 -4.00 2.59
CA ASP A 72 13.04 -3.40 3.94
C ASP A 72 12.67 -1.92 3.85
N THR A 73 13.29 -1.19 2.92
CA THR A 73 12.98 0.22 2.65
C THR A 73 11.54 0.38 2.16
N LEU A 74 11.10 -0.45 1.20
CA LEU A 74 9.75 -0.37 0.65
C LEU A 74 8.68 -0.71 1.70
N ALA A 75 8.94 -1.71 2.57
CA ALA A 75 8.07 -2.04 3.68
C ALA A 75 8.03 -0.93 4.73
N ALA A 76 9.17 -0.29 5.03
CA ALA A 76 9.24 0.83 5.96
C ALA A 76 8.38 2.02 5.51
N ASP A 77 8.34 2.33 4.22
CA ASP A 77 7.44 3.36 3.68
C ASP A 77 5.97 3.02 3.95
N VAL A 78 5.55 1.77 3.70
CA VAL A 78 4.17 1.32 3.94
C VAL A 78 3.84 1.29 5.44
N ILE A 79 4.77 0.87 6.28
CA ILE A 79 4.65 0.85 7.74
C ILE A 79 4.44 2.29 8.27
N ALA A 80 5.22 3.25 7.78
CA ALA A 80 5.08 4.67 8.14
C ALA A 80 3.74 5.25 7.64
N LEU A 81 3.28 4.85 6.45
CA LEU A 81 1.95 5.22 5.95
C LEU A 81 0.84 4.69 6.89
N ILE A 82 0.92 3.42 7.29
CA ILE A 82 -0.06 2.79 8.20
C ILE A 82 -0.08 3.48 9.57
N ASP A 83 1.08 3.89 10.10
CA ASP A 83 1.14 4.63 11.37
C ASP A 83 0.33 5.92 11.35
N GLN A 84 0.36 6.66 10.24
CA GLN A 84 -0.43 7.89 10.10
C GLN A 84 -1.94 7.64 10.04
N LEU A 85 -2.37 6.41 9.74
CA LEU A 85 -3.78 6.03 9.78
C LEU A 85 -4.27 5.73 11.20
N GLY A 86 -3.36 5.53 12.16
CA GLY A 86 -3.69 5.38 13.59
C GLY A 86 -4.38 4.07 13.97
N ALA A 87 -4.49 3.10 13.05
CA ALA A 87 -5.14 1.81 13.29
C ALA A 87 -4.58 0.71 12.36
N PRO A 88 -4.65 -0.58 12.77
CA PRO A 88 -4.28 -1.69 11.91
C PRO A 88 -5.06 -1.78 10.58
N VAL A 89 -4.28 -2.12 9.55
CA VAL A 89 -4.56 -2.35 8.13
C VAL A 89 -5.43 -3.54 7.69
N ASP A 90 -6.40 -3.40 6.79
CA ASP A 90 -6.50 -4.40 5.70
C ASP A 90 -5.42 -4.10 4.65
N LEU A 91 -4.47 -5.01 4.43
CA LEU A 91 -3.38 -4.81 3.47
C LEU A 91 -3.55 -5.70 2.25
N VAL A 92 -3.65 -5.09 1.08
CA VAL A 92 -3.79 -5.80 -0.21
C VAL A 92 -2.58 -5.47 -1.08
N GLY A 93 -1.90 -6.49 -1.58
CA GLY A 93 -0.75 -6.33 -2.47
C GLY A 93 -0.87 -7.12 -3.75
N HIS A 94 -0.52 -6.51 -4.88
CA HIS A 94 -0.44 -7.14 -6.20
C HIS A 94 1.00 -7.09 -6.73
N ASP A 95 1.53 -8.22 -7.21
CA ASP A 95 2.89 -8.32 -7.79
C ASP A 95 3.96 -7.77 -6.81
N TRP A 96 4.74 -6.71 -7.10
CA TRP A 96 5.67 -6.10 -6.15
C TRP A 96 4.98 -5.65 -4.86
N GLY A 97 3.74 -5.18 -4.94
CA GLY A 97 2.92 -4.87 -3.79
C GLY A 97 2.65 -6.09 -2.90
N ALA A 98 2.57 -7.30 -3.48
CA ALA A 98 2.46 -8.54 -2.71
C ALA A 98 3.77 -8.88 -1.99
N ALA A 99 4.93 -8.70 -2.65
CA ALA A 99 6.24 -8.87 -2.00
C ALA A 99 6.40 -7.91 -0.80
N ILE A 100 6.02 -6.64 -0.98
CA ILE A 100 6.03 -5.64 0.10
C ILE A 100 5.03 -6.02 1.20
N THR A 101 3.85 -6.54 0.85
CA THR A 101 2.84 -7.00 1.83
C THR A 101 3.40 -8.08 2.74
N TYR A 102 4.12 -9.06 2.20
CA TYR A 102 4.79 -10.09 3.00
C TYR A 102 5.85 -9.48 3.93
N ALA A 103 6.68 -8.57 3.42
CA ALA A 103 7.70 -7.89 4.21
C ALA A 103 7.09 -7.07 5.37
N VAL A 104 5.99 -6.35 5.13
CA VAL A 104 5.24 -5.62 6.18
C VAL A 104 4.68 -6.57 7.23
N CYS A 105 4.09 -7.69 6.81
CA CYS A 105 3.55 -8.69 7.75
C CYS A 105 4.65 -9.31 8.63
N ALA A 106 5.84 -9.55 8.07
CA ALA A 106 6.97 -10.08 8.81
C ALA A 106 7.58 -9.06 9.78
N ALA A 107 7.77 -7.82 9.34
CA ALA A 107 8.40 -6.76 10.12
C ALA A 107 7.47 -6.15 11.18
N SER A 108 6.14 -6.23 10.98
CA SER A 108 5.17 -5.42 11.71
C SER A 108 3.77 -6.07 11.77
N PRO A 109 3.66 -7.32 12.25
CA PRO A 109 2.41 -8.09 12.18
C PRO A 109 1.22 -7.42 12.89
N THR A 110 1.46 -6.66 13.96
CA THR A 110 0.39 -5.96 14.72
C THR A 110 -0.26 -4.80 13.96
N ARG A 111 0.39 -4.30 12.90
CA ARG A 111 -0.15 -3.24 12.03
C ARG A 111 -1.05 -3.78 10.92
N VAL A 112 -1.13 -5.10 10.75
CA VAL A 112 -1.94 -5.74 9.69
C VAL A 112 -3.03 -6.60 10.32
N ARG A 113 -4.29 -6.21 10.13
CA ARG A 113 -5.47 -6.95 10.56
C ARG A 113 -5.75 -8.15 9.66
N ARG A 114 -5.65 -7.98 8.34
CA ARG A 114 -5.68 -9.06 7.34
C ARG A 114 -4.77 -8.69 6.17
N ALA A 115 -4.17 -9.71 5.55
CA ALA A 115 -3.34 -9.56 4.36
C ALA A 115 -3.95 -10.34 3.19
N VAL A 116 -3.95 -9.75 2.00
CA VAL A 116 -4.33 -10.40 0.75
C VAL A 116 -3.22 -10.15 -0.26
N THR A 117 -2.65 -11.22 -0.80
CA THR A 117 -1.63 -11.15 -1.85
C THR A 117 -2.16 -11.70 -3.17
N LEU A 118 -1.82 -11.03 -4.26
CA LEU A 118 -2.28 -11.34 -5.62
C LEU A 118 -1.07 -11.43 -6.56
N ALA A 119 -1.11 -12.41 -7.47
CA ALA A 119 -0.16 -12.57 -8.57
C ALA A 119 1.34 -12.67 -8.19
N LEU A 120 1.66 -13.09 -6.95
CA LEU A 120 3.03 -13.40 -6.53
C LEU A 120 3.00 -14.54 -5.49
N PRO A 121 3.79 -15.62 -5.66
CA PRO A 121 3.86 -16.72 -4.70
C PRO A 121 4.52 -16.28 -3.38
N HIS A 122 4.31 -17.04 -2.32
CA HIS A 122 4.93 -16.73 -1.03
C HIS A 122 6.47 -16.85 -1.12
N PRO A 123 7.26 -15.87 -0.59
CA PRO A 123 8.71 -15.79 -0.78
C PRO A 123 9.53 -16.96 -0.23
N LEU A 124 9.00 -17.72 0.74
CA LEU A 124 9.66 -18.92 1.28
C LEU A 124 9.34 -20.20 0.52
N THR A 125 8.43 -20.14 -0.45
CA THR A 125 7.95 -21.31 -1.21
C THR A 125 8.30 -21.24 -2.70
N PHE A 126 9.01 -20.19 -3.12
CA PHE A 126 9.49 -19.96 -4.48
C PHE A 126 10.94 -19.50 -4.43
#